data_AF-A0A0K0GM42-F1
#
_entry.id   AF-A0A0K0GM42-F1
#
_cell.length_a   1.000
_cell.length_b   1.000
_cell.length_c   1.000
_cell.angle_alpha   90.00
_cell.angle_beta   90.00
_cell.angle_gamma   90.00
#
_symmetry.space_group_name_H-M   'P 1'
#
loop_
_entity.id
_entity.type
_entity.pdbx_description
1 polymer ?
#
loop_
_entity_poly.entity_id
_entity_poly.type
_entity_poly.pdbx_seq_one_letter_code
_entity_poly.pdbx_strand_id
1 'polypeptide(L)'
;MIDLPRRRLLQAGLTSGAAALLPSIARAAAIAPDRRSGTLEDLQHVVILMQENRAFDHYFGALPGVRGFGDRFPIPAPPLPNAPARTVWLQPSEDGRQWLTPFALDTAAQFGVMRVNGTPHSWPDAQRAWDHGRLGHWAAAKHNHALGYYTRTDIPFQYALAEAFTVCDAFHAAIQTGTNSNRVFLWTGGNDPQARAGGPVIGNSHDNFPELGGFAEPYR
;
A
#
# COMPACT_ATOMS: atom_id res chain seq x y z
N MET A 1 16.52 19.72 37.47
CA MET A 1 16.66 19.29 36.07
C MET A 1 16.02 17.91 35.99
N ILE A 2 14.77 17.83 35.52
CA ILE A 2 13.99 16.59 35.59
C ILE A 2 14.33 15.75 34.37
N ASP A 3 15.06 14.67 34.59
CA ASP A 3 15.38 13.67 33.58
C ASP A 3 14.18 12.72 33.43
N LEU A 4 13.20 13.12 32.62
CA LEU A 4 12.06 12.28 32.25
C LEU A 4 12.49 11.37 31.09
N PRO A 5 12.63 10.05 31.28
CA PRO A 5 13.04 9.17 30.20
C PRO A 5 12.00 9.24 29.06
N ARG A 6 12.47 9.43 27.81
CA ARG A 6 11.65 9.51 26.58
C ARG A 6 10.54 8.45 26.49
N ARG A 7 10.75 7.29 27.12
CA ARG A 7 9.80 6.17 27.21
C ARG A 7 8.53 6.48 28.02
N ARG A 8 8.60 7.33 29.06
CA ARG A 8 7.44 7.79 29.83
C ARG A 8 6.64 8.87 29.09
N LEU A 9 7.30 9.71 28.30
CA LEU A 9 6.62 10.72 27.48
C LEU A 9 5.77 10.06 26.36
N LEU A 10 6.24 8.96 25.78
CA LEU A 10 5.48 8.15 24.83
C LEU A 10 4.32 7.37 25.48
N GLN A 11 4.47 6.94 26.73
CA GLN A 11 3.36 6.32 27.49
C GLN A 11 2.27 7.33 27.89
N ALA A 12 2.63 8.59 28.13
CA ALA A 12 1.69 9.64 28.49
C ALA A 12 0.92 10.23 27.28
N GLY A 13 1.37 10.00 26.05
CA GLY A 13 0.70 10.45 24.82
C GLY A 13 -0.41 9.51 24.32
N LEU A 14 -0.50 8.29 24.84
CA LEU A 14 -1.46 7.27 24.37
C LEU A 14 -2.86 7.40 25.00
N THR A 15 -3.05 8.27 26.00
CA THR A 15 -4.31 8.35 26.75
C THR A 15 -5.37 9.26 26.13
N SER A 16 -5.05 10.06 25.12
CA SER A 16 -5.97 11.06 24.53
C SER A 16 -6.42 10.75 23.09
N GLY A 17 -6.05 9.58 22.54
CA GLY A 17 -6.40 9.19 21.16
C GLY A 17 -6.96 7.78 21.00
N ALA A 18 -7.19 7.04 22.08
CA ALA A 18 -7.80 5.72 21.99
C ALA A 18 -9.30 5.84 21.71
N ALA A 19 -9.66 6.10 20.45
CA ALA A 19 -10.90 5.53 19.91
C ALA A 19 -10.87 4.05 20.30
N ALA A 20 -11.91 3.57 21.01
CA ALA A 20 -11.92 2.25 21.63
C ALA A 20 -11.38 1.20 20.66
N LEU A 21 -10.16 0.70 20.93
CA LEU A 21 -9.53 -0.29 20.09
C LEU A 21 -10.48 -1.49 20.01
N LEU A 22 -10.65 -2.03 18.80
CA LEU A 22 -11.45 -3.24 18.61
C LEU A 22 -10.92 -4.33 19.56
N PRO A 23 -11.81 -5.12 20.20
CA PRO A 23 -11.39 -6.03 21.28
C PRO A 23 -10.26 -7.00 20.91
N SER A 24 -10.20 -7.45 19.65
CA SER A 24 -9.12 -8.31 19.13
C SER A 24 -7.77 -7.59 19.10
N ILE A 25 -7.74 -6.32 18.68
CA ILE A 25 -6.53 -5.48 18.61
C ILE A 25 -6.07 -5.14 20.03
N ALA A 26 -7.00 -4.77 20.92
CA ALA A 26 -6.67 -4.49 22.33
C ALA A 26 -6.07 -5.72 23.02
N ARG A 27 -6.65 -6.91 22.80
CA ARG A 27 -6.11 -8.17 23.30
C ARG A 27 -4.71 -8.45 22.76
N ALA A 28 -4.48 -8.23 21.47
CA ALA A 28 -3.16 -8.44 20.86
C ALA A 28 -2.11 -7.46 21.40
N ALA A 29 -2.45 -6.19 21.53
CA ALA A 29 -1.55 -5.15 22.05
C ALA A 29 -1.19 -5.35 23.53
N ALA A 30 -2.04 -6.04 24.30
CA ALA A 30 -1.78 -6.37 25.70
C ALA A 30 -0.81 -7.55 25.90
N ILE A 31 -0.48 -8.30 24.84
CA ILE A 31 0.47 -9.41 24.92
C ILE A 31 1.88 -8.85 25.16
N ALA A 32 2.44 -9.12 26.34
CA ALA A 32 3.81 -8.74 26.63
C ALA A 32 4.78 -9.58 25.78
N PRO A 33 5.85 -8.98 25.23
CA PRO A 33 6.84 -9.73 24.47
C PRO A 33 7.60 -10.71 25.39
N ASP A 34 7.73 -11.97 24.98
CA ASP A 34 8.57 -12.98 25.63
C ASP A 34 10.05 -12.71 25.30
N ARG A 35 10.65 -11.73 26.00
CA ARG A 35 12.05 -11.35 25.81
C ARG A 35 12.98 -12.26 26.60
N ARG A 36 13.69 -13.15 25.92
CA ARG A 36 14.68 -14.06 26.50
C ARG A 36 16.10 -13.54 26.29
N SER A 37 16.44 -13.21 25.04
CA SER A 37 17.73 -12.65 24.63
C SER A 37 17.64 -11.16 24.23
N GLY A 38 16.44 -10.69 23.86
CA GLY A 38 16.24 -9.36 23.27
C GLY A 38 16.68 -9.27 21.80
N THR A 39 16.97 -10.41 21.15
CA THR A 39 17.35 -10.50 19.73
C THR A 39 16.23 -11.09 18.88
N LEU A 40 16.46 -11.23 17.57
CA LEU A 40 15.50 -11.90 16.67
C LEU A 40 15.33 -13.39 17.00
N GLU A 41 16.26 -14.00 17.74
CA GLU A 41 16.17 -15.40 18.18
C GLU A 41 14.99 -15.65 19.13
N ASP A 42 14.44 -14.60 19.75
CA ASP A 42 13.25 -14.70 20.59
C ASP A 42 11.96 -14.92 19.76
N LEU A 43 12.00 -14.70 18.43
CA LEU A 43 10.86 -14.87 17.53
C LEU A 43 10.67 -16.35 17.15
N GLN A 44 9.59 -16.96 17.64
CA GLN A 44 9.27 -18.37 17.36
C GLN A 44 8.43 -18.56 16.09
N HIS A 45 7.60 -17.57 15.75
CA HIS A 45 6.65 -17.66 14.64
C HIS A 45 6.59 -16.33 13.90
N VAL A 46 6.73 -16.40 12.58
CA VAL A 46 6.49 -15.29 11.66
C VAL A 46 5.33 -15.69 10.76
N VAL A 47 4.23 -14.95 10.84
CA VAL A 47 3.06 -15.15 9.97
C VAL A 47 3.05 -14.03 8.95
N ILE A 48 3.09 -14.40 7.67
CA ILE A 48 3.10 -13.45 6.55
C ILE A 48 1.73 -13.48 5.89
N LEU A 49 0.98 -12.38 6.01
CA LEU A 49 -0.31 -12.18 5.32
C LEU A 49 -0.12 -11.26 4.11
N MET A 50 -0.10 -11.85 2.91
CA MET A 50 0.03 -11.09 1.66
C MET A 50 -1.34 -10.75 1.06
N GLN A 51 -1.72 -9.48 1.17
CA GLN A 51 -2.98 -8.92 0.65
C GLN A 51 -2.91 -8.54 -0.85
N GLU A 52 -4.05 -8.14 -1.41
CA GLU A 52 -4.25 -7.75 -2.83
C GLU A 52 -5.29 -6.60 -2.90
N ASN A 53 -5.34 -5.71 -3.90
CA ASN A 53 -4.29 -5.00 -4.65
C ASN A 53 -4.39 -3.53 -4.20
N ARG A 54 -3.99 -3.23 -2.97
CA ARG A 54 -4.20 -1.90 -2.38
C ARG A 54 -2.86 -1.18 -2.20
N ALA A 55 -2.76 0.01 -2.79
CA ALA A 55 -1.62 0.89 -2.55
C ALA A 55 -1.63 1.41 -1.11
N PHE A 56 -0.47 1.80 -0.60
CA PHE A 56 -0.36 2.38 0.75
C PHE A 56 -1.27 3.60 0.90
N ASP A 57 -1.20 4.56 -0.02
CA ASP A 57 -2.00 5.79 0.06
C ASP A 57 -3.51 5.55 -0.03
N HIS A 58 -3.92 4.42 -0.65
CA HIS A 58 -5.33 4.03 -0.71
C HIS A 58 -5.89 3.61 0.65
N TYR A 59 -5.08 2.99 1.52
CA TYR A 59 -5.49 2.61 2.88
C TYR A 59 -5.11 3.66 3.91
N PHE A 60 -3.90 4.21 3.83
CA PHE A 60 -3.26 4.92 4.92
C PHE A 60 -2.70 6.28 4.51
N GLY A 61 -2.93 6.75 3.26
CA GLY A 61 -2.44 8.05 2.81
C GLY A 61 -2.98 9.21 3.67
N ALA A 62 -4.15 9.03 4.28
CA ALA A 62 -4.77 9.97 5.21
C ALA A 62 -4.57 9.62 6.70
N LEU A 63 -3.75 8.60 7.04
CA LEU A 63 -3.49 8.22 8.43
C LEU A 63 -2.57 9.25 9.12
N PRO A 64 -2.92 9.80 10.29
CA PRO A 64 -2.01 10.69 11.01
C PRO A 64 -0.70 9.99 11.39
N GLY A 65 0.43 10.64 11.10
CA GLY A 65 1.77 10.14 11.44
C GLY A 65 2.52 9.45 10.30
N VAL A 66 1.85 9.10 9.21
CA VAL A 66 2.53 8.71 7.96
C VAL A 66 2.91 9.95 7.16
N ARG A 67 3.80 9.82 6.19
CA ARG A 67 4.05 10.90 5.21
C ARG A 67 2.79 11.21 4.39
N GLY A 68 2.29 10.22 3.66
CA GLY A 68 1.00 10.23 2.94
C GLY A 68 0.67 11.54 2.22
N PHE A 69 -0.62 11.91 2.22
CA PHE A 69 -1.11 13.18 1.64
C PHE A 69 -0.71 14.42 2.45
N GLY A 70 -0.20 14.23 3.67
CA GLY A 70 0.33 15.28 4.54
C GLY A 70 1.79 15.63 4.27
N ASP A 71 2.42 15.06 3.24
CA ASP A 71 3.82 15.32 2.91
C ASP A 71 4.06 16.83 2.72
N ARG A 72 5.04 17.37 3.44
CA ARG A 72 5.46 18.77 3.33
C ARG A 72 6.22 19.03 2.03
N PHE A 73 6.81 17.99 1.43
CA PHE A 73 7.63 18.08 0.23
C PHE A 73 7.11 17.13 -0.86
N PRO A 74 5.84 17.31 -1.29
CA PRO A 74 5.26 16.44 -2.32
C PRO A 74 6.07 16.57 -3.61
N ILE A 75 6.23 15.43 -4.31
CA ILE A 75 7.00 15.36 -5.55
C ILE A 75 6.41 16.36 -6.57
N PRO A 76 7.22 17.27 -7.13
CA PRO A 76 6.79 18.12 -8.24
C PRO A 76 6.39 17.26 -9.43
N ALA A 77 5.21 17.52 -9.99
CA ALA A 77 4.78 16.81 -11.19
C ALA A 77 5.33 17.51 -12.44
N PRO A 78 5.55 16.76 -13.54
CA PRO A 78 6.04 17.33 -14.78
C PRO A 78 5.06 18.40 -15.31
N PRO A 79 5.59 19.47 -15.93
CA PRO A 79 4.75 20.50 -16.53
C PRO A 79 3.91 19.87 -17.63
N LEU A 80 2.62 20.23 -17.66
CA LEU A 80 1.71 19.87 -18.73
C LEU A 80 1.21 21.13 -19.43
N PRO A 81 0.92 21.07 -20.75
CA PRO A 81 0.33 22.19 -21.46
C PRO A 81 -0.95 22.67 -20.75
N ASN A 82 -1.05 23.98 -20.52
CA ASN A 82 -2.21 24.62 -19.87
C ASN A 82 -2.50 24.14 -18.43
N ALA A 83 -1.52 23.52 -17.77
CA ALA A 83 -1.63 23.12 -16.38
C ALA A 83 -0.99 24.15 -15.44
N PRO A 84 -1.57 24.38 -14.24
CA PRO A 84 -0.87 25.10 -13.20
C PRO A 84 0.38 24.33 -12.75
N ALA A 85 1.32 25.03 -12.12
CA ALA A 85 2.37 24.37 -11.36
C ALA A 85 1.73 23.44 -10.30
N ARG A 86 2.18 22.20 -10.25
CA ARG A 86 1.50 21.14 -9.51
C ARG A 86 2.46 20.10 -8.97
N THR A 87 1.95 19.32 -8.02
CA THR A 87 2.62 18.13 -7.50
C THR A 87 1.95 16.88 -8.05
N VAL A 88 2.49 15.71 -7.71
CA VAL A 88 1.88 14.41 -8.05
C VAL A 88 0.47 14.23 -7.47
N TRP A 89 0.03 15.08 -6.54
CA TRP A 89 -1.33 15.05 -6.00
C TRP A 89 -2.38 15.72 -6.88
N LEU A 90 -2.01 16.48 -7.90
CA LEU A 90 -2.99 17.01 -8.87
C LEU A 90 -2.77 16.30 -10.19
N GLN A 91 -3.67 15.41 -10.59
CA GLN A 91 -3.55 14.58 -11.78
C GLN A 91 -4.60 14.99 -12.82
N PRO A 92 -4.31 14.93 -14.13
CA PRO A 92 -5.37 15.00 -15.12
C PRO A 92 -6.28 13.77 -14.98
N SER A 93 -7.57 13.93 -15.25
CA SER A 93 -8.49 12.80 -15.40
C SER A 93 -8.04 11.88 -16.53
N GLU A 94 -8.59 10.67 -16.57
CA GLU A 94 -8.31 9.67 -17.59
C GLU A 94 -8.51 10.19 -19.02
N ASP A 95 -9.52 11.04 -19.24
CA ASP A 95 -9.80 11.70 -20.52
C ASP A 95 -9.07 13.04 -20.72
N GLY A 96 -8.29 13.47 -19.71
CA GLY A 96 -7.53 14.73 -19.71
C GLY A 96 -8.37 16.01 -19.62
N ARG A 97 -9.68 15.91 -19.35
CA ARG A 97 -10.60 17.06 -19.36
C ARG A 97 -10.71 17.78 -18.02
N GLN A 98 -10.36 17.11 -16.93
CA GLN A 98 -10.51 17.61 -15.57
C GLN A 98 -9.21 17.42 -14.78
N TRP A 99 -9.10 18.17 -13.69
CA TRP A 99 -8.05 17.97 -12.70
C TRP A 99 -8.64 17.25 -11.49
N LEU A 100 -7.95 16.19 -11.06
CA LEU A 100 -8.34 15.36 -9.93
C LEU A 100 -7.26 15.45 -8.85
N THR A 101 -7.69 15.61 -7.60
CA THR A 101 -6.87 15.33 -6.43
C THR A 101 -7.21 13.94 -5.89
N PRO A 102 -6.37 13.32 -5.03
CA PRO A 102 -6.84 12.26 -4.18
C PRO A 102 -8.16 12.65 -3.51
N PHE A 103 -9.13 11.73 -3.49
CA PHE A 103 -10.45 11.99 -2.93
C PHE A 103 -10.87 10.87 -1.97
N ALA A 104 -11.47 11.27 -0.86
CA ALA A 104 -12.00 10.33 0.11
C ALA A 104 -13.16 9.54 -0.51
N LEU A 105 -13.17 8.24 -0.28
CA LEU A 105 -14.32 7.38 -0.49
C LEU A 105 -15.30 7.54 0.68
N ASP A 106 -16.58 7.19 0.45
CA ASP A 106 -17.60 7.13 1.48
C ASP A 106 -18.35 5.80 1.39
N THR A 107 -17.85 4.82 2.13
CA THR A 107 -18.42 3.46 2.13
C THR A 107 -19.75 3.37 2.88
N ALA A 108 -20.07 4.34 3.73
CA ALA A 108 -21.35 4.41 4.42
C ALA A 108 -22.46 4.89 3.48
N ALA A 109 -22.18 5.92 2.68
CA ALA A 109 -23.10 6.41 1.65
C ALA A 109 -23.15 5.49 0.42
N GLN A 110 -22.02 4.89 0.04
CA GLN A 110 -21.87 4.10 -1.18
C GLN A 110 -21.17 2.76 -0.91
N PHE A 111 -21.88 1.81 -0.30
CA PHE A 111 -21.29 0.52 0.10
C PHE A 111 -20.52 -0.21 -1.03
N GLY A 112 -20.89 -0.02 -2.30
CA GLY A 112 -20.17 -0.58 -3.44
C GLY A 112 -18.69 -0.20 -3.50
N VAL A 113 -18.30 0.98 -2.98
CA VAL A 113 -16.90 1.42 -2.94
C VAL A 113 -16.09 0.75 -1.83
N MET A 114 -16.70 -0.04 -0.94
CA MET A 114 -15.98 -0.95 -0.05
C MET A 114 -15.16 -1.99 -0.85
N ARG A 115 -15.63 -2.29 -2.07
CA ARG A 115 -14.93 -3.13 -3.04
C ARG A 115 -14.71 -2.35 -4.33
N VAL A 116 -13.95 -1.25 -4.24
CA VAL A 116 -13.58 -0.46 -5.43
C VAL A 116 -13.09 -1.38 -6.53
N ASN A 117 -13.54 -1.11 -7.76
CA ASN A 117 -13.12 -1.84 -8.94
C ASN A 117 -11.58 -1.89 -9.06
N GLY A 118 -11.08 -2.98 -9.65
CA GLY A 118 -9.65 -3.13 -9.92
C GLY A 118 -9.12 -1.99 -10.81
N THR A 119 -7.82 -1.74 -10.73
CA THR A 119 -7.11 -0.84 -11.66
C THR A 119 -6.17 -1.67 -12.53
N PRO A 120 -5.74 -1.19 -13.70
CA PRO A 120 -4.72 -1.88 -14.49
C PRO A 120 -3.43 -2.10 -13.67
N HIS A 121 -2.92 -3.34 -13.62
CA HIS A 121 -1.72 -3.72 -12.84
C HIS A 121 -0.64 -4.41 -13.68
N SER A 122 -0.79 -4.45 -15.00
CA SER A 122 0.21 -5.04 -15.88
C SER A 122 1.49 -4.20 -15.94
N TRP A 123 2.58 -4.79 -16.42
CA TRP A 123 3.84 -4.07 -16.65
C TRP A 123 3.65 -2.80 -17.50
N PRO A 124 3.04 -2.84 -18.70
CA PRO A 124 2.79 -1.62 -19.48
C PRO A 124 2.06 -0.51 -18.71
N ASP A 125 1.03 -0.85 -17.95
CA ASP A 125 0.26 0.13 -17.19
C ASP A 125 1.06 0.70 -16.02
N ALA A 126 1.84 -0.13 -15.35
CA ALA A 126 2.70 0.28 -14.26
C ALA A 126 3.80 1.22 -14.76
N GLN A 127 4.44 0.90 -15.90
CA GLN A 127 5.46 1.78 -16.50
C GLN A 127 4.87 3.13 -16.95
N ARG A 128 3.67 3.11 -17.55
CA ARG A 128 2.96 4.35 -17.91
C ARG A 128 2.61 5.21 -16.69
N ALA A 129 2.17 4.60 -15.60
CA ALA A 129 1.86 5.32 -14.36
C ALA A 129 3.13 5.86 -13.67
N TRP A 130 4.20 5.07 -13.64
CA TRP A 130 5.50 5.45 -13.09
C TRP A 130 6.11 6.63 -13.81
N ASP A 131 6.02 6.61 -15.14
CA ASP A 131 6.40 7.72 -16.00
C ASP A 131 7.86 8.17 -15.76
N HIS A 132 8.79 7.21 -15.70
CA HIS A 132 10.20 7.45 -15.33
C HIS A 132 10.39 8.16 -13.98
N GLY A 133 9.47 7.93 -13.02
CA GLY A 133 9.45 8.58 -11.72
C GLY A 133 8.77 9.94 -11.68
N ARG A 134 8.23 10.42 -12.81
CA ARG A 134 7.54 11.71 -12.90
C ARG A 134 6.09 11.65 -12.39
N LEU A 135 5.46 10.47 -12.45
CA LEU A 135 4.12 10.21 -11.89
C LEU A 135 3.06 11.24 -12.37
N GLY A 136 3.14 11.67 -13.64
CA GLY A 136 2.39 12.82 -14.13
C GLY A 136 0.97 12.53 -14.63
N HIS A 137 0.65 11.26 -14.89
CA HIS A 137 -0.54 10.80 -15.64
C HIS A 137 -1.17 9.54 -15.03
N TRP A 138 -1.25 9.47 -13.69
CA TRP A 138 -1.68 8.26 -12.98
C TRP A 138 -3.07 7.78 -13.41
N ALA A 139 -4.07 8.68 -13.47
CA ALA A 139 -5.43 8.31 -13.83
C ALA A 139 -5.57 7.83 -15.28
N ALA A 140 -4.76 8.34 -16.22
CA ALA A 140 -4.76 7.85 -17.60
C ALA A 140 -4.23 6.40 -17.70
N ALA A 141 -3.34 6.00 -16.80
CA ALA A 141 -2.78 4.65 -16.76
C ALA A 141 -3.56 3.68 -15.85
N LYS A 142 -4.29 4.19 -14.85
CA LYS A 142 -4.90 3.41 -13.77
C LYS A 142 -6.40 3.63 -13.57
N HIS A 143 -7.03 4.48 -14.38
CA HIS A 143 -8.38 5.03 -14.23
C HIS A 143 -8.53 6.05 -13.08
N ASN A 144 -9.58 6.88 -13.17
CA ASN A 144 -9.87 7.94 -12.18
C ASN A 144 -10.01 7.40 -10.75
N HIS A 145 -10.65 6.24 -10.56
CA HIS A 145 -10.89 5.68 -9.23
C HIS A 145 -9.62 5.21 -8.51
N ALA A 146 -8.48 5.13 -9.21
CA ALA A 146 -7.19 4.86 -8.59
C ALA A 146 -6.71 5.97 -7.63
N LEU A 147 -7.30 7.17 -7.71
CA LEU A 147 -7.03 8.30 -6.81
C LEU A 147 -7.94 8.32 -5.57
N GLY A 148 -8.94 7.43 -5.51
CA GLY A 148 -9.77 7.28 -4.32
C GLY A 148 -8.97 6.70 -3.16
N TYR A 149 -9.23 7.13 -1.93
CA TYR A 149 -8.62 6.57 -0.72
C TYR A 149 -9.66 6.37 0.38
N TYR A 150 -9.40 5.40 1.26
CA TYR A 150 -10.20 5.18 2.44
C TYR A 150 -9.78 6.08 3.60
N THR A 151 -10.75 6.41 4.44
CA THR A 151 -10.54 7.09 5.72
C THR A 151 -10.71 6.10 6.87
N ARG A 152 -10.46 6.56 8.11
CA ARG A 152 -10.67 5.77 9.33
C ARG A 152 -12.08 5.17 9.40
N THR A 153 -13.09 5.92 8.96
CA THR A 153 -14.49 5.48 9.04
C THR A 153 -14.82 4.38 8.03
N ASP A 154 -14.08 4.30 6.92
CA ASP A 154 -14.30 3.26 5.91
C ASP A 154 -13.68 1.92 6.30
N ILE A 155 -12.48 1.95 6.87
CA ILE A 155 -11.70 0.74 7.23
C ILE A 155 -11.21 0.81 8.69
N PRO A 156 -12.13 0.86 9.68
CA PRO A 156 -11.78 1.12 11.08
C PRO A 156 -10.86 0.06 11.69
N PHE A 157 -10.95 -1.19 11.24
CA PHE A 157 -10.05 -2.26 11.70
C PHE A 157 -8.60 -2.01 11.26
N GLN A 158 -8.40 -1.66 9.99
CA GLN A 158 -7.09 -1.43 9.40
C GLN A 158 -6.40 -0.23 10.03
N TYR A 159 -7.13 0.88 10.23
CA TYR A 159 -6.60 2.06 10.94
C TYR A 159 -6.24 1.72 12.39
N ALA A 160 -7.13 1.06 13.13
CA ALA A 160 -6.84 0.68 14.52
C ALA A 160 -5.64 -0.26 14.63
N LEU A 161 -5.44 -1.15 13.65
CA LEU A 161 -4.28 -2.05 13.62
C LEU A 161 -2.98 -1.27 13.35
N ALA A 162 -2.99 -0.35 12.38
CA ALA A 162 -1.83 0.48 12.06
C ALA A 162 -1.44 1.43 13.21
N GLU A 163 -2.39 1.90 14.01
CA GLU A 163 -2.13 2.77 15.16
C GLU A 163 -1.66 2.01 16.41
N ALA A 164 -2.10 0.77 16.58
CA ALA A 164 -1.70 -0.07 17.71
C ALA A 164 -0.31 -0.71 17.51
N PHE A 165 0.10 -0.93 16.25
CA PHE A 165 1.33 -1.64 15.89
C PHE A 165 2.21 -0.81 14.94
N THR A 166 3.25 -1.43 14.40
CA THR A 166 4.16 -0.77 13.47
C THR A 166 3.60 -0.78 12.05
N VAL A 167 3.65 0.38 11.40
CA VAL A 167 3.38 0.55 9.96
C VAL A 167 4.64 1.05 9.26
N CYS A 168 4.91 0.54 8.07
CA CYS A 168 6.05 0.94 7.25
C CYS A 168 5.56 1.78 6.06
N ASP A 169 5.69 3.10 6.10
CA ASP A 169 5.22 4.03 5.06
C ASP A 169 6.22 4.23 3.90
N ALA A 170 7.32 3.47 3.92
CA ALA A 170 8.32 3.38 2.85
C ALA A 170 8.56 1.92 2.41
N PHE A 171 7.54 1.07 2.49
CA PHE A 171 7.60 -0.33 2.03
C PHE A 171 7.08 -0.43 0.59
N HIS A 172 7.94 -0.82 -0.35
CA HIS A 172 7.63 -0.85 -1.77
C HIS A 172 7.55 -2.29 -2.30
N ALA A 173 6.73 -2.47 -3.34
CA ALA A 173 6.78 -3.67 -4.16
C ALA A 173 8.19 -3.85 -4.74
N ALA A 174 8.66 -5.10 -4.83
CA ALA A 174 9.99 -5.41 -5.37
C ALA A 174 10.12 -5.01 -6.86
N ILE A 175 9.00 -5.07 -7.59
CA ILE A 175 8.92 -4.68 -8.99
C ILE A 175 7.55 -4.05 -9.30
N GLN A 176 7.54 -3.03 -10.17
CA GLN A 176 6.32 -2.36 -10.61
C GLN A 176 5.60 -3.17 -11.70
N THR A 177 4.91 -4.23 -11.28
CA THR A 177 4.11 -5.12 -12.14
C THR A 177 2.99 -5.77 -11.33
N GLY A 178 2.36 -6.81 -11.87
CA GLY A 178 1.24 -7.53 -11.28
C GLY A 178 1.59 -8.37 -10.04
N THR A 179 0.54 -9.08 -9.60
CA THR A 179 0.49 -9.93 -8.42
C THR A 179 1.57 -11.03 -8.42
N ASN A 180 1.70 -11.80 -9.50
CA ASN A 180 2.55 -13.00 -9.50
C ASN A 180 4.03 -12.70 -9.33
N SER A 181 4.57 -11.74 -10.07
CA SER A 181 5.97 -11.36 -9.91
C SER A 181 6.29 -10.96 -8.47
N ASN A 182 5.44 -10.13 -7.85
CA ASN A 182 5.66 -9.67 -6.47
C ASN A 182 5.46 -10.79 -5.44
N ARG A 183 4.57 -11.76 -5.69
CA ARG A 183 4.47 -12.99 -4.88
C ARG A 183 5.76 -13.82 -4.97
N VAL A 184 6.30 -14.02 -6.17
CA VAL A 184 7.55 -14.77 -6.36
C VAL A 184 8.73 -14.07 -5.66
N PHE A 185 8.82 -12.75 -5.74
CA PHE A 185 9.81 -11.96 -5.00
C PHE A 185 9.67 -12.14 -3.48
N LEU A 186 8.45 -12.13 -2.94
CA LEU A 186 8.23 -12.33 -1.50
C LEU A 186 8.78 -13.67 -1.01
N TRP A 187 8.61 -14.74 -1.80
CA TRP A 187 8.99 -16.10 -1.39
C TRP A 187 10.43 -16.47 -1.72
N THR A 188 11.00 -15.90 -2.80
CA THR A 188 12.27 -16.36 -3.35
C THR A 188 13.36 -15.27 -3.38
N GLY A 189 12.99 -14.01 -3.14
CA GLY A 189 13.91 -12.87 -3.27
C GLY A 189 14.25 -12.48 -4.72
N GLY A 190 13.64 -13.12 -5.72
CA GLY A 190 13.88 -12.84 -7.14
C GLY A 190 12.65 -13.11 -8.00
N ASN A 191 12.78 -12.89 -9.31
CA ASN A 191 11.81 -13.32 -10.32
C ASN A 191 12.45 -14.20 -11.40
N ASP A 192 13.58 -14.82 -11.11
CA ASP A 192 14.44 -15.55 -12.06
C ASP A 192 14.85 -14.73 -13.31
N PRO A 193 15.64 -13.65 -13.12
CA PRO A 193 16.05 -12.77 -14.22
C PRO A 193 16.96 -13.44 -15.26
N GLN A 194 17.51 -14.62 -14.96
CA GLN A 194 18.41 -15.36 -15.85
C GLN A 194 17.71 -16.53 -16.55
N ALA A 195 16.39 -16.70 -16.37
CA ALA A 195 15.60 -17.76 -16.98
C ALA A 195 16.14 -19.18 -16.68
N ARG A 196 16.68 -19.40 -15.48
CA ARG A 196 17.20 -20.72 -15.07
C ARG A 196 16.10 -21.64 -14.54
N ALA A 197 14.97 -21.07 -14.17
CA ALA A 197 13.82 -21.66 -13.50
C ALA A 197 12.53 -21.04 -14.09
N GLY A 198 12.38 -21.13 -15.41
CA GLY A 198 11.17 -20.75 -16.14
C GLY A 198 10.74 -19.28 -16.08
N GLY A 199 11.55 -18.39 -15.48
CA GLY A 199 11.33 -16.95 -15.49
C GLY A 199 11.87 -16.26 -16.75
N PRO A 200 11.91 -14.92 -16.75
CA PRO A 200 11.55 -14.05 -15.64
C PRO A 200 10.04 -13.94 -15.45
N VAL A 201 9.58 -14.03 -14.20
CA VAL A 201 8.15 -13.81 -13.87
C VAL A 201 7.89 -12.30 -13.92
N ILE A 202 7.30 -11.81 -15.02
CA ILE A 202 7.02 -10.39 -15.25
C ILE A 202 5.55 -10.04 -15.42
N GLY A 203 4.66 -11.03 -15.29
CA GLY A 203 3.22 -10.84 -15.40
C GLY A 203 2.43 -11.89 -14.63
N ASN A 204 1.11 -11.70 -14.63
CA ASN A 204 0.12 -12.60 -14.05
C ASN A 204 -0.19 -13.77 -15.01
N SER A 205 0.87 -14.48 -15.42
CA SER A 205 0.75 -15.75 -16.14
C SER A 205 0.71 -16.91 -15.12
N HIS A 206 0.08 -18.02 -15.49
CA HIS A 206 -0.07 -19.22 -14.65
C HIS A 206 -0.99 -19.06 -13.43
N ASP A 207 -1.93 -18.10 -13.49
CA ASP A 207 -2.95 -17.86 -12.45
C ASP A 207 -4.16 -18.79 -12.50
N ASN A 208 -4.14 -19.75 -13.41
CA ASN A 208 -5.25 -20.66 -13.59
C ASN A 208 -4.78 -22.05 -13.93
N PHE A 209 -5.66 -23.02 -13.71
CA PHE A 209 -5.43 -24.38 -14.17
C PHE A 209 -5.45 -24.45 -15.71
N PRO A 210 -4.69 -25.36 -16.32
CA PRO A 210 -4.62 -25.50 -17.79
C PRO A 210 -6.01 -25.66 -18.42
N GLU A 211 -6.92 -26.37 -17.75
CA GLU A 211 -8.29 -26.61 -18.19
C GLU A 211 -9.15 -25.34 -18.20
N LEU A 212 -8.72 -24.31 -17.48
CA LEU A 212 -9.37 -23.00 -17.35
C LEU A 212 -8.61 -21.91 -18.13
N GLY A 213 -7.81 -22.30 -19.13
CA GLY A 213 -7.03 -21.38 -19.96
C GLY A 213 -5.70 -20.94 -19.32
N GLY A 214 -5.29 -21.62 -18.24
CA GLY A 214 -3.95 -21.49 -17.68
C GLY A 214 -2.87 -22.15 -18.53
N PHE A 215 -1.63 -22.00 -18.11
CA PHE A 215 -0.50 -22.65 -18.77
C PHE A 215 -0.36 -24.10 -18.26
N ALA A 216 -0.13 -25.04 -19.18
CA ALA A 216 0.02 -26.46 -18.87
C ALA A 216 1.29 -26.79 -18.08
N GLU A 217 2.35 -26.01 -18.32
CA GLU A 217 3.65 -26.18 -17.67
C GLU A 217 3.82 -25.11 -16.58
N PRO A 218 4.40 -25.43 -15.40
CA PRO A 218 4.72 -24.42 -14.40
C PRO A 218 5.90 -23.55 -14.82
N TYR A 219 6.15 -22.45 -14.09
CA TYR A 219 7.48 -21.84 -14.08
C TYR A 219 8.47 -22.92 -13.62
N ARG A 220 9.41 -23.29 -14.51
CA ARG A 220 10.38 -24.40 -14.32
C ARG A 220 11.47 -24.10 -13.30
#